data_AF-N2ANZ6-F1
#
_entry.id   AF-N2ANZ6-F1
#
_cell.length_a   1.000
_cell.length_b   1.000
_cell.length_c   1.000
_cell.angle_alpha   90.00
_cell.angle_beta   90.00
_cell.angle_gamma   90.00
#
_symmetry.space_group_name_H-M   'P 1'
#
loop_
_entity.id
_entity.type
_entity.pdbx_description
1 polymer ?
#
loop_
_entity_poly.entity_id
_entity_poly.type
_entity_poly.pdbx_seq_one_letter_code
_entity_poly.pdbx_strand_id
1 'polypeptide(L)'
;MDIEAAIRSGKGPGYERWAKVFNLKQLSQAVIWLKEHGDMNYEDLQKKSDIATANFNALSVQIKELESQMTANGELQKQIVNYAKTRAVYVEYRKAGYSKKFRAAHETEILLHQAAKKHFDGLGITKLPSVKSLREEYAGLLEQKRKAYSSY
;
A
#
# COMPACT_ATOMS: atom_id res chain seq x y z
N MET A 1 -6.76 -18.97 -14.04
CA MET A 1 -6.08 -17.65 -14.12
C MET A 1 -5.42 -17.55 -15.48
N ASP A 2 -5.74 -16.53 -16.28
CA ASP A 2 -5.18 -16.36 -17.63
C ASP A 2 -3.82 -15.63 -17.55
N ILE A 3 -2.75 -16.40 -17.78
CA ILE A 3 -1.35 -15.96 -17.67
C ILE A 3 -1.05 -14.91 -18.76
N GLU A 4 -1.71 -14.99 -19.92
CA GLU A 4 -1.48 -14.05 -21.02
C GLU A 4 -2.01 -12.65 -20.70
N ALA A 5 -3.13 -12.56 -19.98
CA ALA A 5 -3.67 -11.29 -19.50
C ALA A 5 -2.80 -10.67 -18.39
N ALA A 6 -2.21 -11.50 -17.52
CA ALA A 6 -1.32 -11.04 -16.46
C ALA A 6 0.02 -10.50 -17.00
N ILE A 7 0.59 -11.15 -18.02
CA ILE A 7 1.80 -10.70 -18.72
C ILE A 7 1.56 -9.34 -19.40
N ARG A 8 0.37 -9.13 -19.98
CA ARG A 8 -0.04 -7.85 -20.59
C ARG A 8 -0.20 -6.70 -19.59
N SER A 9 -0.39 -7.00 -18.29
CA SER A 9 -0.63 -6.02 -17.22
C SER A 9 0.63 -5.47 -16.53
N GLY A 10 1.83 -5.84 -17.00
CA GLY A 10 3.10 -5.26 -16.48
C GLY A 10 3.53 -5.73 -15.10
N LYS A 11 2.95 -6.82 -14.57
CA LYS A 11 3.41 -7.44 -13.32
C LYS A 11 4.74 -8.16 -13.59
N GLY A 12 5.83 -7.67 -12.99
CA GLY A 12 7.21 -8.08 -13.32
C GLY A 12 7.56 -9.56 -13.09
N PRO A 13 8.81 -9.97 -13.39
CA PRO A 13 9.25 -11.37 -13.49
C PRO A 13 8.99 -12.23 -12.24
N GLY A 14 8.98 -11.62 -11.06
CA GLY A 14 8.69 -12.31 -9.80
C GLY A 14 7.23 -12.79 -9.69
N TYR A 15 6.29 -12.02 -10.23
CA TYR A 15 4.87 -12.37 -10.23
C TYR A 15 4.59 -13.54 -11.18
N GLU A 16 5.23 -13.55 -12.35
CA GLU A 16 5.13 -14.64 -13.32
C GLU A 16 5.65 -15.95 -12.73
N ARG A 17 6.78 -15.90 -12.02
CA ARG A 17 7.37 -17.07 -11.37
C ARG A 17 6.51 -17.59 -10.22
N TRP A 18 5.95 -16.69 -9.42
CA TRP A 18 5.00 -17.03 -8.36
C TRP A 18 3.73 -17.68 -8.94
N ALA A 19 3.14 -17.09 -9.99
CA ALA A 19 1.93 -17.58 -10.63
C ALA A 19 2.12 -18.98 -11.24
N LYS A 20 3.27 -19.23 -11.88
CA LYS A 20 3.62 -20.56 -12.42
C LYS A 20 3.74 -21.62 -11.31
N VAL A 21 4.44 -21.30 -10.21
CA VAL A 21 4.59 -22.23 -9.08
C VAL A 21 3.27 -22.47 -8.36
N PHE A 22 2.45 -21.43 -8.18
CA PHE A 22 1.12 -21.54 -7.58
C PHE A 22 0.20 -22.42 -8.42
N ASN A 23 0.10 -22.18 -9.73
CA ASN A 23 -0.73 -22.98 -10.62
C ASN A 23 -0.26 -24.45 -10.66
N LEU A 24 1.05 -24.70 -10.68
CA LEU A 24 1.59 -26.05 -10.66
C LEU A 24 1.22 -26.79 -9.35
N LYS A 25 1.23 -26.09 -8.21
CA LYS A 25 0.78 -26.63 -6.92
C LYS A 25 -0.73 -26.87 -6.87
N GLN A 26 -1.53 -25.98 -7.44
CA GLN A 26 -2.99 -26.16 -7.50
C GLN A 26 -3.36 -27.33 -8.42
N LEU A 27 -2.69 -27.47 -9.56
CA LEU A 27 -2.84 -28.62 -10.46
C LEU A 27 -2.41 -29.93 -9.79
N SER A 28 -1.28 -29.95 -9.07
CA SER A 28 -0.85 -31.17 -8.38
C SER A 28 -1.79 -31.53 -7.23
N GLN A 29 -2.29 -30.56 -6.48
CA GLN A 29 -3.30 -30.78 -5.44
C GLN A 29 -4.60 -31.30 -6.03
N ALA A 30 -5.07 -30.72 -7.14
CA ALA A 30 -6.26 -31.20 -7.85
C ALA A 30 -6.10 -32.65 -8.35
N VAL A 31 -4.95 -32.99 -8.94
CA VAL A 31 -4.64 -34.35 -9.42
C VAL A 31 -4.54 -35.36 -8.27
N ILE A 32 -3.89 -34.99 -7.16
CA ILE A 32 -3.80 -35.85 -5.97
C ILE A 32 -5.20 -36.07 -5.38
N TRP A 33 -5.99 -35.00 -5.25
CA TRP A 33 -7.33 -35.05 -4.69
C TRP A 33 -8.27 -35.93 -5.54
N LEU A 34 -8.24 -35.80 -6.88
CA LEU A 34 -8.98 -36.66 -7.80
C LEU A 34 -8.58 -38.13 -7.70
N LYS A 35 -7.28 -38.39 -7.51
CA LYS A 35 -6.73 -39.74 -7.36
C LYS A 35 -7.12 -40.37 -6.02
N GLU A 36 -7.26 -39.57 -4.97
CA GLU A 36 -7.59 -40.02 -3.61
C GLU A 36 -9.10 -40.22 -3.40
N HIS A 37 -9.96 -39.48 -4.10
CA HIS A 37 -11.38 -39.38 -3.74
C HIS A 37 -12.38 -39.97 -4.74
N GLY A 38 -12.00 -40.40 -5.94
CA GLY A 38 -12.80 -41.25 -6.86
C GLY A 38 -14.15 -40.71 -7.39
N ASP A 39 -14.79 -39.77 -6.68
CA ASP A 39 -16.24 -39.53 -6.71
C ASP A 39 -16.61 -38.06 -6.94
N MET A 40 -15.64 -37.14 -7.05
CA MET A 40 -15.94 -35.74 -7.40
C MET A 40 -15.80 -35.55 -8.90
N ASN A 41 -16.89 -35.11 -9.53
CA ASN A 41 -16.85 -34.79 -10.94
C ASN A 41 -16.02 -33.51 -11.19
N TYR A 42 -15.57 -33.35 -12.43
CA TYR A 42 -14.77 -32.21 -12.87
C TYR A 42 -15.44 -30.85 -12.58
N GLU A 43 -16.77 -30.80 -12.63
CA GLU A 43 -17.54 -29.57 -12.41
C GLU A 43 -17.42 -29.06 -10.97
N ASP A 44 -17.45 -29.95 -9.98
CA ASP A 44 -17.28 -29.61 -8.57
C ASP A 44 -15.84 -29.14 -8.26
N LEU A 45 -14.85 -29.76 -8.90
CA LEU A 45 -13.46 -29.33 -8.82
C LEU A 45 -13.26 -27.95 -9.44
N GLN A 46 -13.84 -27.72 -10.63
CA GLN A 46 -13.80 -26.43 -11.31
C GLN A 46 -14.45 -25.33 -10.45
N LYS A 47 -15.64 -25.57 -9.89
CA LYS A 47 -16.32 -24.63 -8.98
C LYS A 47 -15.45 -24.28 -7.77
N LYS A 48 -14.81 -25.26 -7.12
CA LYS A 48 -13.90 -25.01 -5.99
C LYS A 48 -12.67 -24.20 -6.41
N SER A 49 -12.07 -24.52 -7.55
CA SER A 49 -10.95 -23.77 -8.12
C SER A 49 -11.33 -22.31 -8.44
N ASP A 50 -12.52 -22.09 -8.99
CA ASP A 50 -13.01 -20.76 -9.34
C ASP A 50 -13.29 -19.93 -8.09
N ILE A 51 -13.92 -20.53 -7.06
CA ILE A 51 -14.13 -19.89 -5.74
C ILE A 51 -12.80 -19.54 -5.09
N ALA A 52 -11.83 -20.46 -5.07
CA ALA A 52 -10.52 -20.22 -4.49
C ALA A 52 -9.77 -19.09 -5.24
N THR A 53 -9.84 -19.09 -6.57
CA THR A 53 -9.25 -18.04 -7.42
C THR A 53 -9.91 -16.68 -7.18
N ALA A 54 -11.24 -16.64 -7.06
CA ALA A 54 -11.98 -15.42 -6.78
C ALA A 54 -11.61 -14.85 -5.40
N ASN A 55 -11.58 -15.70 -4.36
CA ASN A 55 -11.19 -15.31 -3.01
C ASN A 55 -9.76 -14.77 -2.98
N PHE A 56 -8.82 -15.46 -3.62
CA PHE A 56 -7.43 -15.04 -3.74
C PHE A 56 -7.30 -13.66 -4.40
N ASN A 57 -8.01 -13.44 -5.51
CA ASN A 57 -7.97 -12.17 -6.22
C ASN A 57 -8.57 -11.03 -5.38
N ALA A 58 -9.68 -11.30 -4.67
CA ALA A 58 -10.32 -10.33 -3.79
C ALA A 58 -9.38 -9.93 -2.63
N LEU A 59 -8.78 -10.90 -1.95
CA LEU A 59 -7.84 -10.65 -0.86
C LEU A 59 -6.57 -9.95 -1.34
N SER A 60 -6.06 -10.29 -2.54
CA SER A 60 -4.95 -9.57 -3.17
C SER A 60 -5.22 -8.08 -3.34
N VAL A 61 -6.42 -7.74 -3.82
CA VAL A 61 -6.83 -6.34 -4.03
C VAL A 61 -6.97 -5.62 -2.69
N GLN A 62 -7.62 -6.26 -1.72
CA GLN A 62 -7.79 -5.70 -0.37
C GLN A 62 -6.44 -5.41 0.31
N ILE A 63 -5.50 -6.35 0.25
CA ILE A 63 -4.16 -6.18 0.84
C ILE A 63 -3.44 -4.99 0.21
N LYS A 64 -3.47 -4.86 -1.12
CA LYS A 64 -2.83 -3.74 -1.83
C LYS A 64 -3.44 -2.39 -1.49
N GLU A 65 -4.75 -2.35 -1.35
CA GLU A 65 -5.45 -1.12 -0.94
C GLU A 65 -5.05 -0.71 0.49
N LEU A 66 -5.02 -1.66 1.42
CA LEU A 66 -4.56 -1.42 2.79
C LEU A 66 -3.09 -0.93 2.82
N GLU A 67 -2.22 -1.51 2.00
CA GLU A 67 -0.83 -1.05 1.87
C GLU A 67 -0.70 0.37 1.33
N SER A 68 -1.52 0.72 0.34
CA SER A 68 -1.60 2.08 -0.21
C SER A 68 -2.02 3.08 0.86
N GLN A 69 -3.11 2.78 1.60
CA GLN A 69 -3.62 3.62 2.68
C GLN A 69 -2.59 3.79 3.81
N MET A 70 -1.93 2.71 4.23
CA MET A 70 -0.86 2.78 5.23
C MET A 70 0.31 3.66 4.77
N THR A 71 0.69 3.56 3.49
CA THR A 71 1.77 4.37 2.92
C THR A 71 1.40 5.85 2.89
N ALA A 72 0.19 6.18 2.42
CA ALA A 72 -0.32 7.54 2.41
C ALA A 72 -0.42 8.13 3.83
N ASN A 73 -0.90 7.34 4.79
CA ASN A 73 -0.97 7.73 6.20
C ASN A 73 0.43 8.01 6.78
N GLY A 74 1.39 7.11 6.54
CA GLY A 74 2.78 7.28 7.01
C GLY A 74 3.46 8.53 6.42
N GLU A 75 3.26 8.79 5.13
CA GLU A 75 3.78 9.99 4.48
C GLU A 75 3.13 11.26 5.06
N LEU A 76 1.81 11.25 5.27
CA LEU A 76 1.11 12.37 5.90
C LEU A 76 1.63 12.64 7.33
N GLN A 77 1.86 11.61 8.14
CA GLN A 77 2.48 11.76 9.47
C GLN A 77 3.86 12.44 9.37
N LYS A 78 4.71 11.97 8.46
CA LYS A 78 6.04 12.52 8.23
C LYS A 78 5.98 14.00 7.84
N GLN A 79 5.09 14.37 6.91
CA GLN A 79 4.95 15.75 6.46
C GLN A 79 4.42 16.66 7.57
N ILE A 80 3.47 16.20 8.40
CA ILE A 80 2.99 16.94 9.57
C ILE A 80 4.13 17.22 10.56
N VAL A 81 4.95 16.21 10.85
CA VAL A 81 6.10 16.36 11.75
C VAL A 81 7.14 17.32 11.17
N ASN A 82 7.48 17.18 9.88
CA ASN A 82 8.43 18.07 9.21
C ASN A 82 7.94 19.52 9.22
N TYR A 83 6.66 19.74 8.90
CA TYR A 83 6.04 21.08 8.94
C TYR A 83 6.14 21.70 10.34
N ALA A 84 5.81 20.94 11.39
CA ALA A 84 5.86 21.41 12.77
C ALA A 84 7.30 21.76 13.20
N LYS A 85 8.28 20.90 12.93
CA LYS A 85 9.69 21.10 13.31
C LYS A 85 10.33 22.30 12.61
N THR A 86 9.97 22.53 11.35
CA THR A 86 10.55 23.60 10.53
C THR A 86 9.81 24.93 10.63
N ARG A 87 8.64 24.95 11.29
CA ARG A 87 7.78 26.14 11.37
C ARG A 87 8.49 27.35 11.97
N ALA A 88 9.27 27.16 13.05
CA ALA A 88 9.96 28.27 13.71
C ALA A 88 10.96 28.94 12.74
N VAL A 89 11.82 28.15 12.09
CA VAL A 89 12.79 28.62 11.10
C VAL A 89 12.11 29.32 9.93
N TYR A 90 11.01 28.75 9.42
CA TYR A 90 10.28 29.35 8.31
C TYR A 90 9.59 30.68 8.70
N VAL A 91 9.11 30.82 9.94
CA VAL A 91 8.57 32.10 10.44
C VAL A 91 9.66 33.16 10.50
N GLU A 92 10.85 32.84 11.01
CA GLU A 92 11.98 33.77 11.02
C GLU A 92 12.45 34.13 9.61
N TYR A 93 12.46 33.16 8.68
CA TYR A 93 12.75 33.41 7.27
C TYR A 93 11.78 34.44 6.65
N ARG A 94 10.48 34.34 6.94
CA ARG A 94 9.48 35.32 6.49
C ARG A 94 9.69 36.70 7.13
N LYS A 95 9.99 36.76 8.43
CA LYS A 95 10.28 38.02 9.13
C LYS A 95 11.54 38.71 8.59
N ALA A 96 12.53 37.93 8.20
CA ALA A 96 13.75 38.41 7.55
C ALA A 96 13.54 38.84 6.07
N GLY A 97 12.29 38.94 5.60
CA GLY A 97 11.96 39.38 4.25
C GLY A 97 12.45 38.43 3.16
N TYR A 98 12.51 37.13 3.45
CA TYR A 98 13.06 36.12 2.53
C TYR A 98 14.53 36.35 2.15
N SER A 99 15.34 36.78 3.12
CA SER A 99 16.78 37.03 2.95
C SER A 99 17.51 35.84 2.32
N LYS A 100 18.25 36.09 1.23
CA LYS A 100 19.11 35.07 0.57
C LYS A 100 20.15 34.49 1.52
N LYS A 101 20.72 35.31 2.41
CA LYS A 101 21.69 34.86 3.42
C LYS A 101 21.06 33.91 4.43
N PHE A 102 19.85 34.23 4.89
CA PHE A 102 19.10 33.35 5.79
C PHE A 102 18.73 32.04 5.10
N ARG A 103 18.28 32.11 3.84
CA ARG A 103 17.96 30.93 3.05
C ARG A 103 19.16 29.99 2.92
N ALA A 104 20.35 30.51 2.64
CA ALA A 104 21.55 29.69 2.50
C ALA A 104 21.93 28.98 3.82
N ALA A 105 21.69 29.62 4.97
CA ALA A 105 21.97 29.04 6.29
C ALA A 105 20.94 28.00 6.75
N HIS A 106 19.71 28.08 6.25
CA HIS A 106 18.56 27.25 6.67
C HIS A 106 17.86 26.58 5.49
N GLU A 107 18.62 26.24 4.45
CA GLU A 107 18.06 25.81 3.18
C GLU A 107 17.24 24.54 3.34
N THR A 108 17.76 23.57 4.08
CA THR A 108 17.12 22.27 4.31
C THR A 108 15.78 22.43 5.02
N GLU A 109 15.71 23.22 6.08
CA GLU A 109 14.49 23.44 6.85
C GLU A 109 13.43 24.18 6.04
N ILE A 110 13.84 25.18 5.25
CA ILE A 110 12.94 25.92 4.38
C ILE A 110 12.36 24.99 3.30
N LEU A 111 13.19 24.17 2.66
CA LEU A 111 12.75 23.22 1.64
C LEU A 111 11.80 22.16 2.22
N LEU A 112 12.13 21.60 3.39
CA LEU A 112 11.26 20.65 4.08
C LEU A 112 9.90 21.26 4.46
N HIS A 113 9.89 22.52 4.93
CA HIS A 113 8.66 23.23 5.26
C HIS A 113 7.77 23.43 4.02
N GLN A 114 8.38 23.89 2.92
CA GLN A 114 7.68 24.14 1.66
C GLN A 114 7.17 22.84 1.03
N ALA A 115 7.96 21.77 1.06
CA ALA A 115 7.55 20.45 0.58
C ALA A 115 6.35 19.92 1.37
N ALA A 116 6.38 20.03 2.70
CA ALA A 116 5.26 19.62 3.55
C ALA A 116 3.99 20.44 3.26
N LYS A 117 4.13 21.77 3.11
CA LYS A 117 3.00 22.64 2.76
C LYS A 117 2.41 22.28 1.40
N LYS A 118 3.25 22.08 0.37
CA LYS A 118 2.82 21.65 -0.96
C LYS A 118 2.11 20.31 -0.94
N HIS A 119 2.57 19.36 -0.12
CA HIS A 119 1.91 18.08 0.05
C HIS A 119 0.48 18.24 0.61
N PHE A 120 0.29 19.08 1.64
CA PHE A 120 -1.05 19.35 2.18
C PHE A 120 -1.97 20.04 1.16
N ASP A 121 -1.43 21.01 0.42
CA ASP A 121 -2.18 21.74 -0.60
C ASP A 121 -2.61 20.81 -1.73
N GLY A 122 -1.75 19.87 -2.15
CA GLY A 122 -2.07 18.85 -3.15
C GLY A 122 -3.16 17.86 -2.71
N LEU A 123 -3.33 17.66 -1.40
CA LEU A 123 -4.39 16.83 -0.83
C LEU A 123 -5.68 17.63 -0.50
N GLY A 124 -5.69 18.94 -0.70
CA GLY A 124 -6.84 19.80 -0.36
C GLY A 124 -7.13 19.87 1.15
N ILE A 125 -6.14 19.59 2.01
CA ILE A 125 -6.34 19.54 3.46
C ILE A 125 -6.44 20.94 4.03
N THR A 126 -7.62 21.31 4.54
CA THR A 126 -7.85 22.60 5.23
C THR A 126 -7.54 22.54 6.72
N LYS A 127 -7.71 21.36 7.33
CA LYS A 127 -7.41 21.09 8.75
C LYS A 127 -6.59 19.83 8.87
N LEU A 128 -5.36 19.95 9.39
CA LEU A 128 -4.48 18.81 9.56
C LEU A 128 -4.99 17.88 10.67
N PRO A 129 -5.04 16.56 10.42
CA PRO A 129 -5.29 15.59 11.48
C PRO A 129 -4.14 15.59 12.48
N SER A 130 -4.40 15.08 13.69
CA SER A 130 -3.33 14.91 14.68
C SER A 130 -2.44 13.73 14.31
N VAL A 131 -1.15 13.80 14.63
CA VAL A 131 -0.25 12.64 14.46
C VAL A 131 -0.73 11.45 15.29
N LYS A 132 -1.34 11.69 16.45
CA LYS A 132 -1.91 10.64 17.30
C LYS A 132 -3.02 9.86 16.58
N SER A 133 -4.01 10.56 16.03
CA SER A 133 -5.11 9.93 15.29
C SER A 133 -4.62 9.18 14.06
N LEU A 134 -3.62 9.72 13.34
CA LEU A 134 -3.02 9.01 12.20
C LEU A 134 -2.30 7.72 12.62
N ARG A 135 -1.65 7.69 13.79
CA ARG A 135 -1.02 6.48 14.33
C ARG A 135 -2.05 5.42 14.73
N GLU A 136 -3.15 5.84 15.33
CA GLU A 136 -4.26 4.95 15.68
C GLU A 136 -4.88 4.33 14.41
N GLU A 137 -5.12 5.15 13.38
CA GLU A 137 -5.58 4.70 12.08
C GLU A 137 -4.58 3.73 11.43
N TYR A 138 -3.28 4.05 11.43
CA TYR A 138 -2.24 3.17 10.90
C TYR A 138 -2.21 1.81 11.62
N ALA A 139 -2.36 1.80 12.96
CA ALA A 139 -2.42 0.57 13.74
C ALA A 139 -3.65 -0.28 13.35
N GLY A 140 -4.80 0.36 13.16
CA GLY A 140 -6.02 -0.29 12.68
C GLY A 140 -5.86 -0.88 11.27
N LEU A 141 -5.26 -0.12 10.34
CA LEU A 141 -4.94 -0.60 8.99
C LEU A 141 -3.97 -1.79 9.02
N LEU A 142 -2.96 -1.74 9.89
CA LEU A 142 -2.01 -2.85 10.08
C LEU A 142 -2.71 -4.11 10.60
N GLU A 143 -3.64 -3.97 11.54
CA GLU A 143 -4.42 -5.10 12.05
C GLU A 143 -5.32 -5.70 10.96
N GLN A 144 -6.01 -4.87 10.19
CA GLN A 144 -6.81 -5.31 9.03
C GLN A 144 -5.94 -6.02 8.00
N LYS A 145 -4.74 -5.49 7.71
CA LYS A 145 -3.78 -6.12 6.82
C LYS A 145 -3.37 -7.49 7.33
N ARG A 146 -3.04 -7.62 8.61
CA ARG A 146 -2.69 -8.92 9.23
C ARG A 146 -3.84 -9.93 9.11
N LYS A 147 -5.08 -9.51 9.35
CA LYS A 147 -6.28 -10.34 9.18
C LYS A 147 -6.51 -10.76 7.72
N ALA A 148 -6.32 -9.85 6.77
CA ALA A 148 -6.41 -10.17 5.35
C ALA A 148 -5.32 -11.17 4.91
N TYR A 149 -4.08 -11.00 5.38
CA TYR A 149 -2.99 -11.94 5.13
C TYR A 149 -3.19 -13.32 5.75
N SER A 150 -3.84 -13.43 6.92
CA SER A 150 -4.16 -14.74 7.50
C SER A 150 -5.22 -15.51 6.72
N SER A 151 -6.01 -14.82 5.90
CA SER A 151 -7.06 -15.40 5.07
C SER A 151 -6.66 -15.62 3.61
N TYR A 152 -5.47 -15.13 3.22
CA TYR A 152 -4.89 -15.16 1.87
C TYR A 152 -4.05 -16.42 1.61
#